data_AF-A0A3C1HAT4-F1
#
_entry.id   AF-A0A3C1HAT4-F1
#
_cell.length_a   1.000
_cell.length_b   1.000
_cell.length_c   1.000
_cell.angle_alpha   90.00
_cell.angle_beta   90.00
_cell.angle_gamma   90.00
#
_symmetry.space_group_name_H-M   'P 1'
#
loop_
_entity.id
_entity.type
_entity.pdbx_description
1 polymer ?
#
loop_
_entity_poly.entity_id
_entity_poly.type
_entity_poly.pdbx_seq_one_letter_code
_entity_poly.pdbx_strand_id
1 'polypeptide(L)'
;MVSLYPLTFGPIFKERVWGGRSLERLFHKPLPPGQVIGESWEITDRPEGVSVVANGPLAGMTLRWLMENHAAELLGPAHAACRSFPLLVKILDAREKLSLQVHPPA
;
A
#
# COMPACT_ATOMS: atom_id res chain seq x y z
N MET A 1 -4.24 -15.12 -20.96
CA MET A 1 -4.13 -14.41 -19.67
C MET A 1 -2.65 -14.24 -19.36
N VAL A 2 -2.24 -13.07 -18.89
CA VAL A 2 -0.86 -12.84 -18.41
C VAL A 2 -0.75 -13.50 -17.04
N SER A 3 0.24 -14.37 -16.83
CA SER A 3 0.51 -14.95 -15.50
C SER A 3 1.13 -13.88 -14.59
N LEU A 4 0.85 -13.96 -13.28
CA LEU A 4 1.46 -13.07 -12.31
C LEU A 4 2.97 -13.33 -12.21
N TYR A 5 3.70 -12.25 -11.98
CA TYR A 5 5.14 -12.20 -11.80
C TYR A 5 5.43 -11.43 -10.51
N PRO A 6 6.69 -11.31 -10.05
CA PRO A 6 7.00 -10.44 -8.91
C PRO A 6 6.53 -9.00 -9.14
N LEU A 7 5.40 -8.64 -8.52
CA LEU A 7 4.77 -7.34 -8.63
C LEU A 7 5.42 -6.36 -7.66
N THR A 8 5.77 -5.19 -8.17
CA THR A 8 6.13 -4.02 -7.38
C THR A 8 5.02 -2.99 -7.48
N PHE A 9 4.86 -2.16 -6.45
CA PHE A 9 3.78 -1.18 -6.38
C PHE A 9 4.34 0.21 -6.09
N GLY A 10 3.68 1.23 -6.64
CA GLY A 10 3.96 2.62 -6.28
C GLY A 10 3.48 2.93 -4.86
N PRO A 11 4.26 3.63 -4.03
CA PRO A 11 3.84 4.01 -2.69
C PRO A 11 2.77 5.10 -2.73
N ILE A 12 1.84 5.07 -1.77
CA ILE A 12 0.86 6.15 -1.55
C ILE A 12 1.25 6.87 -0.26
N PHE A 13 1.68 8.12 -0.38
CA PHE A 13 2.08 8.94 0.76
C PHE A 13 0.86 9.57 1.45
N LYS A 14 0.84 9.50 2.78
CA LYS A 14 -0.16 10.17 3.61
C LYS A 14 0.54 11.14 4.56
N GLU A 15 0.16 12.41 4.44
CA GLU A 15 0.58 13.45 5.37
C GLU A 15 -0.04 13.20 6.75
N ARG A 16 0.81 13.38 7.77
CA ARG A 16 0.42 13.27 9.19
C ARG A 16 1.19 14.32 9.97
N VAL A 17 0.51 14.98 10.90
CA VAL A 17 1.13 16.00 11.76
C VAL A 17 2.34 15.49 12.55
N TRP A 18 2.37 14.18 12.84
CA TRP A 18 3.48 13.51 13.52
C TRP A 18 4.55 12.96 12.56
N GLY A 19 4.37 13.16 11.26
CA GLY A 19 5.23 12.66 10.20
C GLY A 19 6.54 13.40 10.05
N GLY A 20 7.36 12.95 9.11
CA GLY A 20 8.70 13.49 8.91
C GLY A 20 9.20 13.39 7.46
N ARG A 21 10.53 13.30 7.35
CA ARG A 21 11.30 13.20 6.10
C ARG A 21 12.27 12.00 6.11
N SER A 22 12.18 11.12 7.10
CA SER A 22 13.06 9.95 7.25
C SER A 22 12.86 8.96 6.10
N LEU A 23 11.64 8.84 5.57
CA LEU A 23 11.34 7.97 4.42
C LEU A 23 12.13 8.36 3.16
N GLU A 24 12.33 9.65 2.92
CA GLU A 24 13.21 10.11 1.85
C GLU A 24 14.67 9.75 2.14
N ARG A 25 15.16 10.03 3.35
CA ARG A 25 16.58 9.84 3.69
C ARG A 25 17.00 8.37 3.75
N LEU A 26 16.16 7.50 4.31
CA LEU A 26 16.49 6.09 4.58
C LEU A 26 16.11 5.15 3.44
N PHE A 27 15.01 5.45 2.75
CA PHE A 27 14.43 4.57 1.71
C PHE A 27 14.40 5.23 0.33
N HIS A 28 14.98 6.43 0.19
CA HIS A 28 15.01 7.18 -1.07
C HIS A 28 13.62 7.39 -1.69
N LYS A 29 12.59 7.48 -0.85
CA LYS A 29 11.21 7.67 -1.32
C LYS A 29 11.03 9.11 -1.86
N PRO A 30 10.40 9.29 -3.03
CA PRO A 30 10.24 10.59 -3.68
C PRO A 30 9.09 11.38 -3.03
N LEU A 31 9.29 11.82 -1.78
CA LEU A 31 8.28 12.54 -1.03
C LEU A 31 8.01 13.93 -1.63
N PRO A 32 6.74 14.40 -1.69
CA PRO A 32 6.43 15.75 -2.13
C PRO A 32 7.21 16.82 -1.35
N PRO A 33 7.69 17.90 -2.00
CA PRO A 33 8.39 18.98 -1.31
C PRO A 33 7.51 19.66 -0.25
N GLY A 34 8.10 19.99 0.91
CA GLY A 34 7.44 20.76 1.96
C GLY A 34 6.39 20.01 2.80
N GLN A 35 6.06 18.76 2.46
CA GLN A 35 5.10 17.96 3.23
C GLN A 35 5.77 17.08 4.29
N VAL A 36 5.08 16.89 5.41
CA VAL A 36 5.46 15.94 6.47
C VAL A 36 4.73 14.62 6.28
N ILE A 37 5.43 13.59 5.84
CA ILE A 37 4.81 12.30 5.52
C ILE A 37 4.96 11.39 6.73
N GLY A 38 3.85 10.91 7.28
CA GLY A 38 3.87 9.96 8.40
C GLY A 38 3.64 8.53 7.96
N GLU A 39 2.95 8.30 6.84
CA GLU A 39 2.71 6.94 6.33
C GLU A 39 3.06 6.87 4.85
N SER A 40 3.79 5.80 4.47
CA SER A 40 3.93 5.33 3.11
C SER A 40 3.16 4.01 3.00
N TRP A 41 2.03 4.03 2.31
CA TRP A 41 1.27 2.80 2.07
C TRP A 41 1.89 2.09 0.88
N GLU A 42 2.38 0.87 1.13
CA GLU A 42 3.08 0.07 0.13
C GLU A 42 2.11 -0.85 -0.59
N ILE A 43 1.17 -1.46 0.14
CA ILE A 43 0.15 -2.37 -0.40
C ILE A 43 -1.21 -2.05 0.22
N THR A 44 -2.20 -1.78 -0.62
CA THR A 44 -3.57 -1.47 -0.18
C THR A 44 -4.60 -1.73 -1.28
N ASP A 45 -5.75 -2.31 -0.91
CA ASP A 45 -6.95 -2.45 -1.75
C ASP A 45 -8.15 -1.78 -1.07
N ARG A 46 -7.91 -0.64 -0.40
CA ARG A 46 -8.92 0.09 0.34
C ARG A 46 -9.46 1.28 -0.46
N PRO A 47 -10.71 1.72 -0.24
CA PRO A 47 -11.28 2.89 -0.92
C PRO A 47 -10.45 4.18 -0.74
N GLU A 48 -9.77 4.34 0.39
CA GLU A 48 -8.94 5.52 0.70
C GLU A 48 -7.57 5.51 -0.02
N GLY A 49 -7.25 4.42 -0.72
CA GLY A 49 -6.04 4.26 -1.52
C GLY A 49 -5.92 2.84 -2.04
N VAL A 50 -5.78 2.70 -3.36
CA VAL A 50 -5.57 1.40 -4.03
C VAL A 50 -4.19 1.42 -4.68
N SER A 51 -3.36 0.43 -4.35
CA SER A 51 -2.00 0.31 -4.88
C SER A 51 -2.04 0.04 -6.39
N VAL A 52 -1.09 0.62 -7.11
CA VAL A 52 -0.94 0.49 -8.56
C VAL A 52 0.37 -0.23 -8.86
N VAL A 53 0.30 -1.24 -9.74
CA VAL A 53 1.48 -1.99 -10.18
C VAL A 53 2.45 -1.06 -10.91
N ALA A 54 3.72 -1.10 -10.53
CA ALA A 54 4.77 -0.21 -11.02
C ALA A 54 5.68 -0.83 -12.09
N ASN A 55 5.58 -2.14 -12.34
CA ASN A 55 6.50 -2.85 -13.25
C ASN A 55 5.79 -3.86 -14.16
N GLY A 56 6.44 -4.16 -15.29
CA GLY A 56 6.08 -5.26 -16.17
C GLY A 56 4.77 -5.04 -16.95
N PRO A 57 4.23 -6.11 -17.59
CA PRO A 57 3.06 -6.03 -18.47
C PRO A 57 1.75 -5.57 -17.82
N LEU A 58 1.62 -5.72 -16.49
CA LEU A 58 0.46 -5.28 -15.71
C LEU A 58 0.67 -3.90 -15.06
N ALA A 59 1.77 -3.18 -15.39
CA ALA A 59 2.00 -1.83 -14.88
C ALA A 59 0.81 -0.90 -15.19
N GLY A 60 0.42 -0.08 -14.21
CA GLY A 60 -0.76 0.78 -14.29
C GLY A 60 -2.06 0.11 -13.84
N MET A 61 -2.11 -1.23 -13.74
CA MET A 61 -3.26 -1.93 -13.17
C MET A 61 -3.30 -1.76 -11.64
N THR A 62 -4.51 -1.70 -11.09
CA THR A 62 -4.72 -1.56 -9.65
C THR A 62 -4.73 -2.92 -8.96
N LEU A 63 -4.41 -2.96 -7.65
CA LEU A 63 -4.58 -4.15 -6.83
C LEU A 63 -6.03 -4.64 -6.81
N ARG A 64 -7.00 -3.70 -6.91
CA ARG A 64 -8.42 -4.02 -7.08
C ARG A 64 -8.69 -4.82 -8.35
N TRP A 65 -8.15 -4.36 -9.48
CA TRP A 65 -8.27 -5.06 -10.76
C TRP A 65 -7.62 -6.45 -10.69
N LEU A 66 -6.47 -6.58 -10.02
CA LEU A 66 -5.83 -7.88 -9.78
C LEU A 66 -6.69 -8.80 -8.92
N MET A 67 -7.35 -8.29 -7.88
CA MET A 67 -8.30 -9.06 -7.08
C MET A 67 -9.51 -9.52 -7.91
N GLU A 68 -9.99 -8.72 -8.85
CA GLU A 68 -11.15 -9.07 -9.69
C GLU A 68 -10.80 -10.09 -10.78
N ASN A 69 -9.57 -10.05 -11.30
CA ASN A 69 -9.17 -10.82 -12.48
C ASN A 69 -8.19 -11.96 -12.18
N HIS A 70 -7.47 -11.90 -11.04
CA HIS A 70 -6.37 -12.79 -10.69
C HIS A 70 -6.35 -13.22 -9.20
N ALA A 71 -7.44 -13.08 -8.44
CA ALA A 71 -7.42 -13.37 -7.00
C ALA A 71 -6.95 -14.78 -6.63
N ALA A 72 -7.28 -15.81 -7.43
CA ALA A 72 -6.84 -17.18 -7.17
C ALA A 72 -5.31 -17.33 -7.28
N GLU A 73 -4.67 -16.63 -8.21
CA GLU A 73 -3.21 -16.65 -8.38
C GLU A 73 -2.52 -15.75 -7.33
N LEU A 74 -3.18 -14.66 -6.93
CA LEU A 74 -2.65 -13.70 -5.96
C LEU A 74 -2.74 -14.19 -4.50
N LEU A 75 -3.84 -14.82 -4.11
CA LEU A 75 -4.14 -15.24 -2.74
C LEU A 75 -4.09 -16.77 -2.55
N GLY A 76 -3.95 -17.53 -3.64
CA GLY A 76 -3.99 -18.98 -3.59
C GLY A 76 -5.33 -19.50 -3.02
N PRO A 77 -5.30 -20.54 -2.16
CA PRO A 77 -6.50 -21.11 -1.56
C PRO A 77 -7.37 -20.12 -0.77
N ALA A 78 -6.79 -19.03 -0.26
CA ALA A 78 -7.51 -18.05 0.54
C ALA A 78 -8.47 -17.15 -0.27
N HIS A 79 -8.34 -17.13 -1.62
CA HIS A 79 -9.12 -16.21 -2.46
C HIS A 79 -10.63 -16.32 -2.27
N ALA A 80 -11.15 -17.53 -2.02
CA ALA A 80 -12.58 -17.78 -1.87
C ALA A 80 -13.19 -17.06 -0.64
N ALA A 81 -12.39 -16.72 0.36
CA ALA A 81 -12.83 -16.03 1.57
C ALA A 81 -12.66 -14.50 1.48
N CYS A 82 -12.00 -13.99 0.45
CA CYS A 82 -11.58 -12.59 0.38
C CYS A 82 -12.23 -11.86 -0.80
N ARG A 83 -13.08 -10.87 -0.49
CA ARG A 83 -13.66 -9.97 -1.52
C ARG A 83 -12.73 -8.85 -1.95
N SER A 84 -11.78 -8.48 -1.08
CA SER A 84 -10.74 -7.47 -1.30
C SER A 84 -9.41 -8.02 -0.77
N PHE A 85 -8.30 -7.38 -1.14
CA PHE A 85 -7.01 -7.78 -0.59
C PHE A 85 -7.04 -7.60 0.94
N PRO A 86 -6.67 -8.62 1.73
CA PRO A 86 -6.95 -8.64 3.17
C PRO A 86 -5.98 -7.81 4.02
N LEU A 87 -4.86 -7.36 3.43
CA LEU A 87 -3.80 -6.67 4.17
C LEU A 87 -3.62 -5.23 3.71
N LEU A 88 -3.16 -4.41 4.65
CA LEU A 88 -2.66 -3.07 4.41
C LEU A 88 -1.23 -3.01 4.95
N VAL A 89 -0.27 -2.80 4.07
CA VAL A 89 1.15 -2.75 4.43
C VAL A 89 1.63 -1.31 4.35
N LYS A 90 2.27 -0.83 5.41
CA LYS A 90 2.74 0.55 5.52
C LYS A 90 4.12 0.63 6.17
N ILE A 91 4.86 1.67 5.81
CA ILE A 91 6.03 2.14 6.56
C ILE A 91 5.65 3.47 7.22
N LEU A 92 5.96 3.61 8.51
CA LEU A 92 5.62 4.80 9.29
C LEU A 92 6.88 5.62 9.60
N ASP A 93 6.82 6.92 9.40
CA ASP A 93 7.80 7.89 9.90
C ASP A 93 7.23 8.58 11.13
N ALA A 94 7.42 7.96 12.30
CA ALA A 94 6.94 8.47 13.58
C ALA A 94 7.94 9.47 14.16
N ARG A 95 8.07 10.65 13.53
CA ARG A 95 8.95 11.73 14.04
C ARG A 95 8.48 12.22 15.41
N GLU A 96 7.17 12.41 15.56
CA GLU A 96 6.53 12.82 16.81
C GLU A 96 5.67 11.68 17.38
N LYS A 97 5.17 11.86 18.61
CA LYS A 97 4.25 10.92 19.24
C LYS A 97 2.94 10.81 18.47
N LEU A 98 2.52 9.58 18.18
CA LEU A 98 1.20 9.29 17.63
C LEU A 98 0.14 9.36 18.73
N SER A 99 -1.12 9.53 18.32
CA SER A 99 -2.26 9.40 19.23
C SER A 99 -2.34 8.00 19.84
N LEU A 100 -2.85 7.91 21.07
CA LEU A 100 -3.30 6.64 21.63
C LEU A 100 -4.49 6.13 20.81
N GLN A 101 -4.43 4.89 20.36
CA GLN A 101 -5.46 4.29 19.50
C GLN A 101 -5.89 2.93 20.06
N VAL A 102 -7.17 2.62 19.90
CA VAL A 102 -7.75 1.30 20.15
C VAL A 102 -8.43 0.85 18.86
N HIS A 103 -8.08 -0.33 18.37
CA HIS A 103 -8.75 -0.91 17.22
C HIS A 103 -9.96 -1.73 17.70
N PRO A 104 -11.14 -1.56 17.08
CA PRO A 104 -12.27 -2.43 17.34
C PRO A 104 -11.96 -3.87 16.87
N PRO A 105 -12.67 -4.88 17.40
CA PRO A 105 -12.60 -6.23 16.86
C PRO A 105 -12.98 -6.23 15.36
N ALA A 106 -12.42 -7.21 14.65
CA ALA A 106 -12.64 -7.43 13.22
C ALA A 106 -14.09 -7.88 12.92
#